data_AF-A0A967G6M3-F1
#
_entry.id   AF-A0A967G6M3-F1
#
_cell.length_a   1.000
_cell.length_b   1.000
_cell.length_c   1.000
_cell.angle_alpha   90.00
_cell.angle_beta   90.00
_cell.angle_gamma   90.00
#
_symmetry.space_group_name_H-M   'P 1'
#
loop_
_entity.id
_entity.type
_entity.pdbx_description
1 polymer ?
#
loop_
_entity_poly.entity_id
_entity_poly.type
_entity_poly.pdbx_seq_one_letter_code
_entity_poly.pdbx_strand_id
1 'polypeptide(L)'
;MQQSNSKNQLRWVILLLAVAVILPTVCLLWFMSQAVKNERLAVRQKLINVYGNKALEVRNEIDRRWKNQEEHVAEDLRVKGLPAYFYGLIRSNATNADGIVVYDSNGECIYPTRAPELSEEMELTEELEGTWEVEFSQNDLESAMKRYEEIADKSESAYCYYKALLGQVRCLRGLGEIDKAIDVCERIIYKTSQKKKDERSLFLKANAKFLFAELRKEIRNRDLDSEWKFQATVRNLLNMIGDYNISGRIPAISSEQRVFLGRKASQLIEESRPFLPVPDYNDIP
;
A
#
# COMPACT_ATOMS: atom_id res chain seq x y z
N MET A 1 48.82 -96.32 4.13
CA MET A 1 47.75 -95.47 3.56
C MET A 1 46.52 -95.41 4.49
N GLN A 2 46.66 -94.93 5.73
CA GLN A 2 45.54 -94.91 6.71
C GLN A 2 45.34 -93.55 7.41
N GLN A 3 46.20 -92.57 7.13
CA GLN A 3 46.18 -91.26 7.79
C GLN A 3 45.34 -90.18 7.06
N SER A 4 44.89 -90.43 5.81
CA SER A 4 44.05 -89.47 5.06
C SER A 4 42.56 -89.56 5.39
N ASN A 5 42.04 -90.74 5.76
CA ASN A 5 40.61 -90.93 6.02
C ASN A 5 40.13 -90.29 7.34
N SER A 6 40.93 -90.36 8.41
CA SER A 6 40.62 -89.70 9.69
C SER A 6 40.60 -88.17 9.57
N LYS A 7 41.54 -87.58 8.81
CA LYS A 7 41.56 -86.13 8.54
C LYS A 7 40.33 -85.67 7.73
N ASN A 8 39.88 -86.50 6.79
CA ASN A 8 38.67 -86.21 6.01
C ASN A 8 37.39 -86.34 6.85
N GLN A 9 37.31 -87.32 7.76
CA GLN A 9 36.17 -87.45 8.69
C GLN A 9 36.10 -86.29 9.70
N LEU A 10 37.22 -85.91 10.32
CA LEU A 10 37.25 -84.78 11.25
C LEU A 10 36.91 -83.45 10.54
N ARG A 11 37.39 -83.25 9.31
CA ARG A 11 37.00 -82.10 8.49
C ARG A 11 35.50 -82.06 8.20
N TRP A 12 34.88 -83.20 7.91
CA TRP A 12 33.44 -83.29 7.66
C TRP A 12 32.61 -83.00 8.92
N VAL A 13 33.00 -83.55 10.06
CA VAL A 13 32.32 -83.31 11.35
C VAL A 13 32.46 -81.84 11.77
N ILE A 14 33.63 -81.23 11.61
CA ILE A 14 33.85 -79.81 11.91
C ILE A 14 33.02 -78.93 10.97
N LEU A 15 32.90 -79.27 9.69
CA LEU A 15 32.09 -78.52 8.73
C LEU A 15 30.60 -78.61 9.10
N LEU A 16 30.11 -79.79 9.47
CA LEU A 16 28.72 -80.00 9.89
C LEU A 16 28.42 -79.23 11.19
N LEU A 17 29.36 -79.24 12.15
CA LEU A 17 29.25 -78.47 13.39
C LEU A 17 29.27 -76.95 13.12
N ALA A 18 30.14 -76.50 12.21
CA ALA A 18 30.21 -75.09 11.81
C ALA A 18 28.91 -74.65 11.15
N VAL A 19 28.34 -75.45 10.24
CA VAL A 19 27.03 -75.15 9.63
C VAL A 19 25.92 -75.15 10.68
N ALA A 20 25.93 -76.09 11.63
CA ALA A 20 24.94 -76.17 12.70
C ALA A 20 24.95 -74.94 13.63
N VAL A 21 26.07 -74.21 13.74
CA VAL A 21 26.18 -72.99 14.57
C VAL A 21 26.03 -71.71 13.75
N ILE A 22 26.56 -71.67 12.52
CA ILE A 22 26.52 -70.49 11.66
C ILE A 22 25.12 -70.29 11.08
N LEU A 23 24.42 -71.36 10.71
CA LEU A 23 23.08 -71.23 10.11
C LEU A 23 22.07 -70.60 11.09
N PRO A 24 21.96 -71.03 12.36
CA PRO A 24 21.05 -70.39 13.32
C PRO A 24 21.44 -68.95 13.64
N THR A 25 22.74 -68.64 13.73
CA THR A 25 23.21 -67.28 14.07
C THR A 25 22.95 -66.27 12.94
N VAL A 26 23.23 -66.64 11.69
CA VAL A 26 22.91 -65.81 10.52
C VAL A 26 21.39 -65.62 10.38
N CYS A 27 20.61 -66.68 10.63
CA CYS A 27 19.15 -66.63 10.61
C CYS A 27 18.61 -65.66 11.68
N LEU A 28 19.13 -65.70 12.90
CA LEU A 28 18.77 -64.77 13.98
C LEU A 28 19.15 -63.32 13.65
N LEU A 29 20.35 -63.09 13.11
CA LEU A 29 20.79 -61.75 12.69
C LEU A 29 19.91 -61.18 11.57
N TRP A 30 19.51 -62.03 10.62
CA TRP A 30 18.61 -61.63 9.54
C TRP A 30 17.22 -61.26 10.09
N PHE A 31 16.64 -62.09 10.97
CA PHE A 31 15.34 -61.80 11.59
C PHE A 31 15.37 -60.53 12.45
N MET A 32 16.43 -60.31 13.25
CA MET A 32 16.59 -59.08 14.01
C MET A 32 16.73 -57.85 13.11
N SER A 33 17.47 -57.96 12.00
CA SER A 33 17.59 -56.87 11.02
C SER A 33 16.23 -56.54 10.37
N GLN A 34 15.40 -57.54 10.09
CA GLN A 34 14.05 -57.33 9.57
C GLN A 34 13.12 -56.71 10.61
N ALA A 35 13.19 -57.14 11.87
CA ALA A 35 12.40 -56.57 12.96
C ALA A 35 12.69 -55.07 13.16
N VAL A 36 13.98 -54.68 13.20
CA VAL A 36 14.38 -53.27 13.34
C VAL A 36 13.92 -52.42 12.14
N LYS A 37 13.97 -52.95 10.92
CA LYS A 37 13.46 -52.26 9.73
C LYS A 37 11.95 -52.03 9.81
N ASN A 38 11.19 -53.04 10.24
CA ASN A 38 9.75 -52.94 10.42
C ASN A 38 9.37 -51.94 11.53
N GLU A 39 10.08 -51.92 12.65
CA GLU A 39 9.86 -50.92 13.70
C GLU A 39 10.15 -49.50 13.21
N ARG A 40 11.24 -49.29 12.47
CA ARG A 40 11.56 -47.98 11.88
C ARG A 40 10.48 -47.51 10.90
N LEU A 41 9.93 -48.41 10.09
CA LEU A 41 8.81 -48.11 9.20
C LEU A 41 7.55 -47.75 10.00
N ALA A 42 7.22 -48.50 11.04
CA ALA A 42 6.08 -48.23 11.91
C ALA A 42 6.21 -46.88 12.63
N VAL A 43 7.40 -46.55 13.14
CA VAL A 43 7.70 -45.24 13.76
C VAL A 43 7.58 -44.12 12.73
N ARG A 44 8.14 -44.29 11.53
CA ARG A 44 8.04 -43.29 10.45
C ARG A 44 6.59 -43.05 10.06
N GLN A 45 5.79 -44.09 9.89
CA GLN A 45 4.37 -43.97 9.57
C GLN A 45 3.61 -43.27 10.69
N LYS A 46 3.91 -43.59 11.95
CA LYS A 46 3.31 -42.93 13.12
C LYS A 46 3.64 -41.43 13.14
N LEU A 47 4.88 -41.06 12.86
CA LEU A 47 5.29 -39.65 12.76
C LEU A 47 4.58 -38.94 11.61
N ILE A 48 4.54 -39.53 10.41
CA ILE A 48 3.82 -38.96 9.26
C ILE A 48 2.35 -38.74 9.61
N ASN A 49 1.70 -39.70 10.27
CA ASN A 49 0.31 -39.56 10.69
C ASN A 49 0.14 -38.44 11.73
N VAL A 50 1.03 -38.36 12.73
CA VAL A 50 0.95 -37.30 13.77
C VAL A 50 1.17 -35.91 13.17
N TYR A 51 2.21 -35.73 12.34
CA TYR A 51 2.48 -34.44 11.70
C TYR A 51 1.44 -34.09 10.64
N GLY A 52 0.96 -35.08 9.89
CA GLY A 52 -0.13 -34.90 8.93
C GLY A 52 -1.42 -34.45 9.60
N ASN A 53 -1.78 -35.07 10.73
CA ASN A 53 -2.95 -34.67 11.51
C ASN A 53 -2.80 -33.26 12.10
N LYS A 54 -1.63 -32.92 12.64
CA LYS A 54 -1.35 -31.56 13.13
C LYS A 54 -1.42 -30.51 12.01
N ALA A 55 -0.89 -30.83 10.83
CA ALA A 55 -0.95 -29.93 9.68
C ALA A 55 -2.40 -29.73 9.21
N LEU A 56 -3.22 -30.80 9.20
CA LEU A 56 -4.64 -30.72 8.90
C LEU A 56 -5.40 -29.90 9.95
N GLU A 57 -5.07 -30.06 11.23
CA GLU A 57 -5.68 -29.30 12.33
C GLU A 57 -5.39 -27.80 12.18
N VAL A 58 -4.12 -27.42 11.98
CA VAL A 58 -3.73 -26.02 11.74
C VAL A 58 -4.40 -25.46 10.49
N ARG A 59 -4.47 -26.26 9.41
CA ARG A 59 -5.18 -25.84 8.19
C ARG A 59 -6.67 -25.59 8.46
N ASN A 60 -7.33 -26.50 9.15
CA ASN A 60 -8.75 -26.37 9.48
C ASN A 60 -9.02 -25.17 10.39
N GLU A 61 -8.10 -24.87 11.31
CA GLU A 61 -8.18 -23.67 12.15
C GLU A 61 -8.06 -22.39 11.33
N ILE A 62 -7.09 -22.34 10.41
CA ILE A 62 -6.90 -21.22 9.48
C ILE A 62 -8.14 -21.05 8.58
N ASP A 63 -8.64 -22.13 7.97
CA ASP A 63 -9.82 -22.10 7.12
C ASP A 63 -11.07 -21.63 7.88
N ARG A 64 -11.23 -22.07 9.13
CA ARG A 64 -12.34 -21.61 10.00
C ARG A 64 -12.19 -20.14 10.34
N ARG A 65 -10.98 -19.67 10.64
CA ARG A 65 -10.71 -18.26 10.94
C ARG A 65 -11.05 -17.37 9.74
N TRP A 66 -10.64 -17.76 8.54
CA TRP A 66 -10.96 -17.01 7.32
C TRP A 66 -12.45 -16.98 7.01
N LYS A 67 -13.16 -18.12 7.14
CA LYS A 67 -14.62 -18.15 6.97
C LYS A 67 -15.35 -17.24 7.96
N ASN A 68 -14.97 -17.31 9.24
CA ASN A 68 -15.56 -16.43 10.25
C ASN A 68 -15.29 -14.95 9.90
N GLN A 69 -14.08 -14.63 9.43
CA GLN A 69 -13.71 -13.26 9.07
C GLN A 69 -14.46 -12.78 7.82
N GLU A 70 -14.63 -13.64 6.81
CA GLU A 70 -15.44 -13.36 5.62
C GLU A 70 -16.89 -13.02 5.98
N GLU A 71 -17.52 -13.80 6.86
CA GLU A 71 -18.89 -13.54 7.33
C GLU A 71 -19.00 -12.19 8.06
N HIS A 72 -18.04 -11.87 8.93
CA HIS A 72 -18.02 -10.58 9.64
C HIS A 72 -17.81 -9.41 8.68
N VAL A 73 -16.89 -9.55 7.71
CA VAL A 73 -16.63 -8.53 6.68
C VAL A 73 -17.88 -8.32 5.83
N ALA A 74 -18.55 -9.39 5.39
CA ALA A 74 -19.74 -9.32 4.57
C ALA A 74 -20.89 -8.60 5.28
N GLU A 75 -21.13 -8.92 6.57
CA GLU A 75 -22.17 -8.25 7.36
C GLU A 75 -21.84 -6.77 7.58
N ASP A 76 -20.60 -6.45 7.93
CA ASP A 76 -20.15 -5.07 8.13
C ASP A 76 -20.23 -4.24 6.84
N LEU A 77 -19.82 -4.81 5.70
CA LEU A 77 -19.95 -4.18 4.39
C LEU A 77 -21.41 -3.92 4.03
N ARG A 78 -22.32 -4.84 4.37
CA ARG A 78 -23.76 -4.68 4.12
C ARG A 78 -24.35 -3.54 4.96
N VAL A 79 -23.94 -3.40 6.21
CA VAL A 79 -24.47 -2.38 7.14
C VAL A 79 -23.86 -1.00 6.89
N LYS A 80 -22.54 -0.93 6.73
CA LYS A 80 -21.79 0.34 6.68
C LYS A 80 -21.55 0.83 5.24
N GLY A 81 -21.62 -0.07 4.27
CA GLY A 81 -21.14 0.19 2.91
C GLY A 81 -19.61 0.16 2.82
N LEU A 82 -19.10 -0.03 1.60
CA LEU A 82 -17.67 -0.16 1.32
C LEU A 82 -16.81 1.01 1.85
N PRO A 83 -17.19 2.29 1.66
CA PRO A 83 -16.34 3.41 2.07
C PRO A 83 -16.16 3.52 3.59
N ALA A 84 -17.24 3.34 4.36
CA ALA A 84 -17.19 3.47 5.81
C ALA A 84 -16.53 2.25 6.48
N TYR A 85 -16.73 1.05 5.94
CA TYR A 85 -16.00 -0.14 6.37
C TYR A 85 -14.49 0.02 6.17
N PHE A 86 -14.10 0.48 4.98
CA PHE A 86 -12.71 0.71 4.62
C PHE A 86 -12.04 1.76 5.53
N TYR A 87 -12.72 2.89 5.78
CA TYR A 87 -12.24 3.92 6.71
C TYR A 87 -12.07 3.37 8.13
N GLY A 88 -13.04 2.57 8.59
CA GLY A 88 -12.97 1.87 9.86
C GLY A 88 -11.74 0.96 9.93
N LEU A 89 -11.47 0.19 8.87
CA LEU A 89 -10.34 -0.74 8.81
C LEU A 89 -8.99 -0.02 8.99
N ILE A 90 -8.79 1.08 8.25
CA ILE A 90 -7.55 1.87 8.34
C ILE A 90 -7.36 2.45 9.73
N ARG A 91 -8.41 2.98 10.36
CA ARG A 91 -8.27 3.70 11.64
C ARG A 91 -8.21 2.80 12.85
N SER A 92 -8.93 1.68 12.82
CA SER A 92 -9.14 0.88 14.02
C SER A 92 -8.00 -0.09 14.31
N ASN A 93 -7.02 -0.25 13.40
CA ASN A 93 -6.04 -1.34 13.46
C ASN A 93 -6.71 -2.72 13.69
N ALA A 94 -8.02 -2.82 13.39
CA ALA A 94 -8.86 -3.93 13.82
C ALA A 94 -8.60 -5.19 13.00
N THR A 95 -8.03 -5.02 11.82
CA THR A 95 -7.46 -6.13 11.07
C THR A 95 -5.99 -6.22 11.41
N ASN A 96 -5.53 -7.41 11.81
CA ASN A 96 -4.11 -7.77 11.83
C ASN A 96 -3.52 -7.85 10.40
N ALA A 97 -3.89 -6.92 9.52
CA ALA A 97 -3.51 -6.85 8.13
C ALA A 97 -2.61 -5.63 7.93
N ASP A 98 -1.49 -5.82 7.26
CA ASP A 98 -0.54 -4.74 6.92
C ASP A 98 -1.03 -3.87 5.75
N GLY A 99 -2.10 -4.29 5.06
CA GLY A 99 -2.67 -3.60 3.92
C GLY A 99 -4.00 -4.19 3.44
N ILE A 100 -4.65 -3.46 2.53
CA ILE A 100 -5.96 -3.81 1.99
C ILE A 100 -5.90 -3.69 0.47
N VAL A 101 -6.44 -4.68 -0.22
CA VAL A 101 -6.73 -4.63 -1.65
C VAL A 101 -8.20 -4.96 -1.84
N VAL A 102 -8.90 -4.15 -2.62
CA VAL A 102 -10.34 -4.31 -2.88
C VAL A 102 -10.53 -4.53 -4.37
N TYR A 103 -11.32 -5.55 -4.70
CA TYR A 103 -11.70 -5.89 -6.06
C TYR A 103 -13.21 -5.70 -6.26
N ASP A 104 -13.62 -5.41 -7.49
CA ASP A 104 -15.03 -5.43 -7.87
C ASP A 104 -15.52 -6.87 -8.16
N SER A 105 -16.78 -7.00 -8.58
CA SER A 105 -17.36 -8.30 -8.95
C SER A 105 -16.77 -8.91 -10.23
N ASN A 106 -16.08 -8.13 -11.06
CA ASN A 106 -15.43 -8.58 -12.28
C ASN A 106 -13.98 -9.01 -12.04
N GLY A 107 -13.47 -8.84 -10.81
CA GLY A 107 -12.08 -9.10 -10.45
C GLY A 107 -11.13 -7.96 -10.80
N GLU A 108 -11.64 -6.76 -11.10
CA GLU A 108 -10.83 -5.57 -11.29
C GLU A 108 -10.48 -4.93 -9.95
N CYS A 109 -9.24 -4.49 -9.79
CA CYS A 109 -8.78 -3.84 -8.57
C CYS A 109 -9.36 -2.41 -8.47
N ILE A 110 -10.20 -2.17 -7.47
CA ILE A 110 -10.79 -0.85 -7.19
C ILE A 110 -10.05 -0.09 -6.09
N TYR A 111 -9.22 -0.78 -5.30
CA TYR A 111 -8.28 -0.16 -4.36
C TYR A 111 -7.05 -1.05 -4.14
N PRO A 112 -5.81 -0.51 -4.14
CA PRO A 112 -5.46 0.90 -4.30
C PRO A 112 -5.80 1.43 -5.70
N THR A 113 -6.23 2.69 -5.74
CA THR A 113 -6.56 3.36 -7.00
C THR A 113 -5.28 3.88 -7.63
N ARG A 114 -5.04 3.50 -8.87
CA ARG A 114 -3.97 4.12 -9.66
C ARG A 114 -4.45 5.46 -10.19
N ALA A 115 -3.53 6.40 -10.33
CA ALA A 115 -3.83 7.57 -11.13
C ALA A 115 -4.26 7.05 -12.51
N PRO A 116 -5.35 7.57 -13.10
CA PRO A 116 -5.71 7.18 -14.45
C PRO A 116 -4.47 7.37 -15.31
N GLU A 117 -4.06 6.33 -16.02
CA GLU A 117 -3.06 6.47 -17.08
C GLU A 117 -3.53 7.63 -17.96
N LEU A 118 -2.59 8.48 -18.38
CA LEU A 118 -2.86 9.56 -19.31
C LEU A 118 -3.41 8.92 -20.59
N SER A 119 -4.73 8.70 -20.62
CA SER A 119 -5.41 8.16 -21.78
C SER A 119 -5.12 9.14 -22.92
N GLU A 120 -4.73 8.61 -24.07
CA GLU A 120 -4.34 9.37 -25.28
C GLU A 120 -5.35 10.46 -25.69
N GLU A 121 -6.61 10.37 -25.22
CA GLU A 121 -7.64 11.39 -25.35
C GLU A 121 -7.40 12.69 -24.56
N MET A 122 -6.44 12.70 -23.63
CA MET A 122 -6.10 13.89 -22.84
C MET A 122 -4.76 14.45 -23.30
N GLU A 123 -4.76 15.01 -24.50
CA GLU A 123 -3.79 16.02 -24.87
C GLU A 123 -3.80 17.09 -23.77
N LEU A 124 -2.67 17.23 -23.07
CA LEU A 124 -2.27 18.55 -22.61
C LEU A 124 -2.48 19.47 -23.80
N THR A 125 -3.34 20.47 -23.67
CA THR A 125 -3.51 21.42 -24.78
C THR A 125 -2.12 21.89 -25.17
N GLU A 126 -1.84 21.95 -26.47
CA GLU A 126 -0.55 22.40 -27.01
C GLU A 126 -0.10 23.72 -26.34
N GLU A 127 -1.09 24.56 -25.96
CA GLU A 127 -0.92 25.76 -25.14
C GLU A 127 -0.31 25.52 -23.75
N LEU A 128 -0.75 24.51 -23.00
CA LEU A 128 -0.20 24.16 -21.69
C LEU A 128 1.22 23.60 -21.80
N GLU A 129 1.48 22.76 -22.79
CA GLU A 129 2.80 22.20 -23.03
C GLU A 129 3.79 23.28 -23.46
N GLY A 130 3.41 24.11 -24.43
CA GLY A 130 4.22 25.24 -24.86
C GLY A 130 4.45 26.28 -23.75
N THR A 131 3.54 26.41 -22.79
CA THR A 131 3.75 27.27 -21.61
C THR A 131 4.71 26.64 -20.60
N TRP A 132 4.64 25.32 -20.42
CA TRP A 132 5.57 24.57 -19.58
C TRP A 132 7.01 24.66 -20.10
N GLU A 133 7.20 24.62 -21.42
CA GLU A 133 8.52 24.85 -22.03
C GLU A 133 9.08 26.24 -21.74
N VAL A 134 8.25 27.28 -21.76
CA VAL A 134 8.67 28.65 -21.40
C VAL A 134 9.08 28.73 -19.93
N GLU A 135 8.32 28.09 -19.03
CA GLU A 135 8.64 28.05 -17.58
C GLU A 135 9.97 27.33 -17.31
N PHE A 136 10.15 26.11 -17.84
CA PHE A 136 11.26 25.23 -17.43
C PHE A 136 12.46 25.24 -18.37
N SER A 137 12.26 25.36 -19.69
CA SER A 137 13.36 25.33 -20.65
C SER A 137 13.93 26.72 -20.92
N GLN A 138 13.06 27.73 -21.02
CA GLN A 138 13.48 29.11 -21.28
C GLN A 138 13.71 29.92 -19.98
N ASN A 139 13.22 29.40 -18.84
CA ASN A 139 13.30 30.05 -17.54
C ASN A 139 12.73 31.48 -17.53
N ASP A 140 11.74 31.75 -18.39
CA ASP A 140 11.03 33.03 -18.45
C ASP A 140 9.73 32.93 -17.65
N LEU A 141 9.87 33.16 -16.34
CA LEU A 141 8.78 33.04 -15.39
C LEU A 141 7.68 34.10 -15.59
N GLU A 142 8.04 35.31 -16.05
CA GLU A 142 7.07 36.38 -16.27
C GLU A 142 6.17 36.08 -17.47
N SER A 143 6.76 35.63 -18.57
CA SER A 143 6.00 35.23 -19.76
C SER A 143 5.17 33.98 -19.49
N ALA A 144 5.74 32.98 -18.81
CA ALA A 144 5.01 31.77 -18.45
C ALA A 144 3.80 32.07 -17.55
N MET A 145 3.98 32.94 -16.55
CA MET A 145 2.90 33.37 -15.66
C MET A 145 1.71 33.97 -16.44
N LYS A 146 1.97 34.87 -17.39
CA LYS A 146 0.91 35.51 -18.21
C LYS A 146 0.20 34.48 -19.09
N ARG A 147 0.94 33.57 -19.71
CA ARG A 147 0.35 32.49 -20.53
C ARG A 147 -0.54 31.57 -19.70
N TYR A 148 -0.11 31.21 -18.49
CA TYR A 148 -0.94 30.43 -17.57
C TYR A 148 -2.23 31.15 -17.18
N GLU A 149 -2.17 32.47 -16.95
CA GLU A 149 -3.37 33.28 -16.69
C GLU A 149 -4.35 33.26 -17.87
N GLU A 150 -3.85 33.47 -19.09
CA GLU A 150 -4.68 33.40 -20.30
C GLU A 150 -5.32 32.02 -20.51
N ILE A 151 -4.55 30.95 -20.29
CA ILE A 151 -5.05 29.56 -20.42
C ILE A 151 -6.15 29.33 -19.40
N ALA A 152 -5.98 29.78 -18.15
CA ALA A 152 -7.00 29.63 -17.12
C ALA A 152 -8.31 30.33 -17.53
N ASP A 153 -8.23 31.55 -18.05
CA ASP A 153 -9.43 32.30 -18.43
C ASP A 153 -10.19 31.66 -19.60
N LYS A 154 -9.46 31.14 -20.61
CA LYS A 154 -10.02 30.49 -21.81
C LYS A 154 -10.50 29.06 -21.57
N SER A 155 -9.93 28.34 -20.60
CA SER A 155 -10.20 26.91 -20.39
C SER A 155 -11.63 26.62 -19.97
N GLU A 156 -12.33 25.74 -20.68
CA GLU A 156 -13.64 25.19 -20.24
C GLU A 156 -13.51 24.00 -19.28
N SER A 157 -12.39 23.28 -19.35
CA SER A 157 -12.06 22.16 -18.47
C SER A 157 -11.59 22.63 -17.10
N ALA A 158 -12.20 22.09 -16.04
CA ALA A 158 -11.74 22.36 -14.68
C ALA A 158 -10.28 21.91 -14.46
N TYR A 159 -9.85 20.82 -15.10
CA TYR A 159 -8.47 20.35 -14.99
C TYR A 159 -7.48 21.34 -15.59
N CYS A 160 -7.69 21.78 -16.83
CA CYS A 160 -6.80 22.75 -17.49
C CYS A 160 -6.78 24.08 -16.73
N TYR A 161 -7.94 24.55 -16.27
CA TYR A 161 -8.06 25.72 -15.41
C TYR A 161 -7.18 25.63 -14.17
N TYR A 162 -7.36 24.60 -13.33
CA TYR A 162 -6.57 24.47 -12.09
C TYR A 162 -5.10 24.17 -12.34
N LYS A 163 -4.76 23.45 -13.42
CA LYS A 163 -3.37 23.16 -13.78
C LYS A 163 -2.63 24.44 -14.19
N ALA A 164 -3.27 25.29 -14.98
CA ALA A 164 -2.73 26.60 -15.35
C ALA A 164 -2.56 27.51 -14.12
N LEU A 165 -3.56 27.57 -13.23
CA LEU A 165 -3.44 28.33 -11.99
C LEU A 165 -2.30 27.84 -11.09
N LEU A 166 -2.10 26.53 -10.98
CA LEU A 166 -0.94 25.99 -10.24
C LEU A 166 0.40 26.36 -10.91
N GLY A 167 0.44 26.42 -12.25
CA GLY A 167 1.59 26.95 -12.98
C GLY A 167 1.86 28.42 -12.67
N GLN A 168 0.80 29.24 -12.65
CA GLN A 168 0.88 30.64 -12.25
C GLN A 168 1.44 30.79 -10.82
N VAL A 169 0.98 29.97 -9.87
CA VAL A 169 1.49 29.95 -8.48
C VAL A 169 2.99 29.65 -8.43
N ARG A 170 3.46 28.65 -9.21
CA ARG A 170 4.89 28.30 -9.26
C ARG A 170 5.73 29.45 -9.82
N CYS A 171 5.28 30.07 -10.90
CA CYS A 171 5.98 31.20 -11.51
C CYS A 171 6.05 32.39 -10.55
N LEU A 172 4.93 32.74 -9.89
CA LEU A 172 4.88 33.82 -8.89
C LEU A 172 5.79 33.55 -7.70
N ARG A 173 5.81 32.32 -7.17
CA ARG A 173 6.75 31.92 -6.11
C ARG A 173 8.19 32.07 -6.58
N GLY A 174 8.52 31.62 -7.79
CA GLY A 174 9.86 31.75 -8.38
C GLY A 174 10.30 33.20 -8.58
N LEU A 175 9.37 34.12 -8.85
CA LEU A 175 9.59 35.56 -8.94
C LEU A 175 9.68 36.25 -7.56
N GLY A 176 9.45 35.53 -6.45
CA GLY A 176 9.41 36.07 -5.10
C GLY A 176 8.12 36.82 -4.73
N GLU A 177 7.11 36.77 -5.60
CA GLU A 177 5.81 37.42 -5.44
C GLU A 177 4.84 36.55 -4.60
N ILE A 178 5.25 36.27 -3.36
CA ILE A 178 4.59 35.29 -2.47
C ILE A 178 3.12 35.65 -2.18
N ASP A 179 2.83 36.93 -1.93
CA ASP A 179 1.47 37.38 -1.63
C ASP A 179 0.51 37.11 -2.81
N LYS A 180 0.95 37.42 -4.04
CA LYS A 180 0.18 37.12 -5.26
C LYS A 180 0.01 35.62 -5.46
N ALA A 181 1.03 34.82 -5.15
CA ALA A 181 0.94 33.37 -5.24
C ALA A 181 -0.11 32.80 -4.27
N ILE A 182 -0.21 33.37 -3.07
CA ILE A 182 -1.22 33.03 -2.07
C ILE A 182 -2.63 33.39 -2.57
N ASP A 183 -2.83 34.56 -3.16
CA ASP A 183 -4.13 34.98 -3.72
C ASP A 183 -4.63 34.01 -4.80
N VAL A 184 -3.72 33.54 -5.67
CA VAL A 184 -4.07 32.54 -6.69
C VAL A 184 -4.42 31.19 -6.05
N CYS A 185 -3.71 30.77 -5.00
CA CYS A 185 -4.07 29.58 -4.24
C CYS A 185 -5.46 29.72 -3.59
N GLU A 186 -5.78 30.87 -3.00
CA GLU A 186 -7.11 31.14 -2.43
C GLU A 186 -8.22 31.09 -3.51
N ARG A 187 -7.92 31.57 -4.72
CA ARG A 187 -8.80 31.40 -5.89
C ARG A 187 -9.07 29.93 -6.22
N ILE A 188 -8.07 29.05 -6.09
CA ILE A 188 -8.27 27.59 -6.32
C ILE A 188 -9.09 26.96 -5.19
N ILE A 189 -8.81 27.34 -3.94
CA ILE A 189 -9.34 26.68 -2.74
C ILE A 189 -10.78 27.11 -2.44
N TYR A 190 -11.06 28.42 -2.49
CA TYR A 190 -12.30 28.99 -1.98
C TYR A 190 -13.29 29.39 -3.07
N LYS A 191 -12.83 29.73 -4.29
CA LYS A 191 -13.77 30.05 -5.37
C LYS A 191 -14.30 28.79 -6.03
N THR A 192 -15.62 28.64 -6.02
CA THR A 192 -16.30 27.59 -6.77
C THR A 192 -16.20 27.91 -8.26
N SER A 193 -15.51 27.05 -9.00
CA SER A 193 -15.47 27.14 -10.45
C SER A 193 -16.79 26.63 -11.04
N GLN A 194 -17.37 27.37 -11.99
CA GLN A 194 -18.53 26.91 -12.78
C GLN A 194 -18.14 25.92 -13.90
N LYS A 195 -16.85 25.62 -14.03
CA LYS A 195 -16.31 24.73 -15.08
C LYS A 195 -16.78 23.29 -14.87
N LYS A 196 -16.80 22.50 -15.96
CA LYS A 196 -17.25 21.10 -15.94
C LYS A 196 -16.48 20.31 -14.89
N LYS A 197 -17.20 19.68 -13.95
CA LYS A 197 -16.59 18.90 -12.87
C LYS A 197 -15.76 17.76 -13.46
N ASP A 198 -14.50 17.72 -13.04
CA ASP A 198 -13.55 16.65 -13.36
C ASP A 198 -13.03 16.08 -12.05
N GLU A 199 -13.10 14.76 -11.87
CA GLU A 199 -12.59 14.08 -10.67
C GLU A 199 -11.09 14.33 -10.47
N ARG A 200 -10.31 14.50 -11.56
CA ARG A 200 -8.87 14.81 -11.54
C ARG A 200 -8.58 16.20 -10.97
N SER A 201 -9.54 17.11 -11.03
CA SER A 201 -9.40 18.46 -10.46
C SER A 201 -9.29 18.47 -8.94
N LEU A 202 -9.77 17.41 -8.27
CA LEU A 202 -9.68 17.28 -6.81
C LEU A 202 -8.23 17.15 -6.34
N PHE A 203 -7.39 16.42 -7.08
CA PHE A 203 -5.96 16.36 -6.77
C PHE A 203 -5.29 17.74 -6.93
N LEU A 204 -5.62 18.49 -7.98
CA LEU A 204 -5.06 19.83 -8.19
C LEU A 204 -5.47 20.80 -7.07
N LYS A 205 -6.71 20.70 -6.58
CA LYS A 205 -7.17 21.44 -5.40
C LYS A 205 -6.44 21.03 -4.13
N ALA A 206 -6.21 19.74 -3.91
CA ALA A 206 -5.43 19.26 -2.78
C ALA A 206 -3.98 19.76 -2.84
N ASN A 207 -3.38 19.74 -4.03
CA ASN A 207 -2.04 20.30 -4.26
C ASN A 207 -1.99 21.81 -3.99
N ALA A 208 -3.03 22.57 -4.40
CA ALA A 208 -3.12 24.00 -4.09
C ALA A 208 -3.23 24.27 -2.59
N LYS A 209 -3.96 23.45 -1.82
CA LYS A 209 -3.99 23.54 -0.35
C LYS A 209 -2.62 23.31 0.27
N PHE A 210 -1.87 22.33 -0.24
CA PHE A 210 -0.50 22.08 0.19
C PHE A 210 0.41 23.29 -0.11
N LEU A 211 0.42 23.79 -1.35
CA LEU A 211 1.21 24.96 -1.75
C LEU A 211 0.84 26.22 -0.96
N PHE A 212 -0.45 26.44 -0.71
CA PHE A 212 -0.90 27.54 0.15
C PHE A 212 -0.28 27.47 1.54
N ALA A 213 -0.31 26.30 2.17
CA ALA A 213 0.27 26.09 3.49
C ALA A 213 1.80 26.29 3.47
N GLU A 214 2.48 25.85 2.41
CA GLU A 214 3.91 26.07 2.21
C GLU A 214 4.24 27.56 2.06
N LEU A 215 3.55 28.29 1.18
CA LEU A 215 3.76 29.72 0.94
C LEU A 215 3.51 30.57 2.20
N ARG A 216 2.49 30.22 3.00
CA ARG A 216 2.22 30.90 4.28
C ARG A 216 3.38 30.78 5.27
N LYS A 217 4.19 29.72 5.19
CA LYS A 217 5.41 29.56 6.01
C LYS A 217 6.54 30.51 5.55
N GLU A 218 6.57 30.84 4.26
CA GLU A 218 7.60 31.70 3.66
C GLU A 218 7.37 33.19 3.97
N ILE A 219 6.16 33.60 4.34
CA ILE A 219 5.88 34.97 4.78
C ILE A 219 6.68 35.28 6.05
N ARG A 220 7.51 36.34 5.98
CA ARG A 220 8.34 36.83 7.10
C ARG A 220 7.54 37.41 8.26
N ASN A 221 6.32 37.90 8.00
CA ASN A 221 5.48 38.60 8.97
C ASN A 221 4.29 37.70 9.36
N ARG A 222 4.55 36.70 10.22
CA ARG A 222 3.50 35.76 10.67
C ARG A 222 2.66 36.41 11.76
N ASP A 223 1.44 36.78 11.41
CA ASP A 223 0.41 37.12 12.37
C ASP A 223 -0.40 35.88 12.80
N LEU A 224 -1.20 36.03 13.85
CA LEU A 224 -2.11 34.98 14.31
C LEU A 224 -3.09 34.55 13.22
N ASP A 225 -3.43 35.46 12.28
CA ASP A 225 -4.29 35.17 11.13
C ASP A 225 -3.66 34.13 10.18
N SER A 226 -2.38 34.31 9.88
CA SER A 226 -1.63 33.42 9.01
C SER A 226 -1.50 32.01 9.60
N GLU A 227 -1.36 31.91 10.92
CA GLU A 227 -1.19 30.62 11.60
C GLU A 227 -2.49 29.80 11.63
N TRP A 228 -3.64 30.41 11.94
CA TRP A 228 -4.90 29.67 11.87
C TRP A 228 -5.22 29.25 10.43
N LYS A 229 -4.92 30.10 9.43
CA LYS A 229 -5.11 29.75 8.01
C LYS A 229 -4.24 28.58 7.60
N PHE A 230 -2.99 28.54 8.06
CA PHE A 230 -2.10 27.40 7.88
C PHE A 230 -2.73 26.13 8.47
N GLN A 231 -3.04 26.13 9.77
CA GLN A 231 -3.59 24.96 10.45
C GLN A 231 -4.91 24.49 9.84
N ALA A 232 -5.84 25.42 9.56
CA ALA A 232 -7.12 25.12 8.94
C ALA A 232 -6.94 24.53 7.54
N THR A 233 -5.99 25.05 6.76
CA THR A 233 -5.73 24.53 5.40
C THR A 233 -5.13 23.13 5.44
N VAL A 234 -4.15 22.89 6.33
CA VAL A 234 -3.56 21.56 6.52
C VAL A 234 -4.60 20.56 7.00
N ARG A 235 -5.43 20.91 7.98
CA ARG A 235 -6.54 20.04 8.43
C ARG A 235 -7.52 19.75 7.30
N ASN A 236 -7.89 20.75 6.51
CA ASN A 236 -8.76 20.55 5.35
C ASN A 236 -8.11 19.66 4.27
N LEU A 237 -6.80 19.77 4.06
CA LEU A 237 -6.04 18.89 3.16
C LEU A 237 -6.07 17.45 3.68
N LEU A 238 -5.76 17.24 4.96
CA LEU A 238 -5.78 15.92 5.61
C LEU A 238 -7.17 15.28 5.55
N ASN A 239 -8.22 16.06 5.80
CA ASN A 239 -9.60 15.61 5.64
C ASN A 239 -9.89 15.23 4.18
N MET A 240 -9.44 16.03 3.21
CA MET A 240 -9.65 15.76 1.78
C MET A 240 -8.94 14.49 1.29
N ILE A 241 -7.70 14.23 1.74
CA ILE A 241 -6.97 12.99 1.39
C ILE A 241 -7.35 11.79 2.26
N GLY A 242 -7.95 12.03 3.43
CA GLY A 242 -8.51 11.02 4.32
C GLY A 242 -9.97 10.68 4.01
N ASP A 243 -10.62 11.46 3.15
CA ASP A 243 -11.97 11.20 2.69
C ASP A 243 -11.95 10.10 1.63
N TYR A 244 -12.26 8.89 2.08
CA TYR A 244 -12.51 7.73 1.24
C TYR A 244 -14.00 7.60 0.87
N ASN A 245 -14.86 8.51 1.36
CA ASN A 245 -16.32 8.45 1.28
C ASN A 245 -16.87 9.32 0.13
N ILE A 246 -16.49 9.01 -1.10
CA ILE A 246 -17.11 9.65 -2.26
C ILE A 246 -18.31 8.80 -2.70
N SER A 247 -19.40 8.82 -1.92
CA SER A 247 -20.74 8.39 -2.38
C SER A 247 -20.80 7.04 -3.13
N GLY A 248 -20.08 6.02 -2.64
CA GLY A 248 -20.06 4.68 -3.27
C GLY A 248 -19.26 4.60 -4.58
N ARG A 249 -18.49 5.64 -4.92
CA ARG A 249 -17.53 5.67 -6.03
C ARG A 249 -16.10 5.66 -5.49
N ILE A 250 -15.23 5.14 -6.34
CA ILE A 250 -13.79 5.08 -6.12
C ILE A 250 -13.25 6.48 -5.79
N PRO A 251 -12.32 6.63 -4.81
CA PRO A 251 -11.78 7.93 -4.46
C PRO A 251 -11.11 8.64 -5.65
N ALA A 252 -11.56 9.86 -5.95
CA ALA A 252 -11.11 10.68 -7.08
C ALA A 252 -9.63 11.09 -7.03
N ILE A 253 -9.03 11.09 -5.83
CA ILE A 253 -7.59 11.21 -5.64
C ILE A 253 -7.02 9.80 -5.53
N SER A 254 -6.08 9.46 -6.41
CA SER A 254 -5.44 8.13 -6.43
C SER A 254 -4.68 7.83 -5.14
N SER A 255 -4.49 6.55 -4.83
CA SER A 255 -3.74 6.11 -3.65
C SER A 255 -2.31 6.68 -3.63
N GLU A 256 -1.64 6.72 -4.78
CA GLU A 256 -0.28 7.28 -4.90
C GLU A 256 -0.24 8.77 -4.57
N GLN A 257 -1.20 9.54 -5.11
CA GLN A 257 -1.33 10.97 -4.83
C GLN A 257 -1.66 11.25 -3.36
N ARG A 258 -2.50 10.42 -2.72
CA ARG A 258 -2.80 10.51 -1.29
C ARG A 258 -1.57 10.29 -0.43
N VAL A 259 -0.78 9.25 -0.72
CA VAL A 259 0.46 8.96 0.00
C VAL A 259 1.47 10.09 -0.18
N PHE A 260 1.63 10.59 -1.40
CA PHE A 260 2.52 11.73 -1.68
C PHE A 260 2.11 12.98 -0.88
N LEU A 261 0.84 13.39 -1.00
CA LEU A 261 0.33 14.59 -0.30
C LEU A 261 0.34 14.42 1.22
N GLY A 262 0.00 13.24 1.72
CA GLY A 262 0.05 12.91 3.14
C GLY A 262 1.47 13.03 3.70
N ARG A 263 2.45 12.43 3.02
CA ARG A 263 3.86 12.55 3.41
C ARG A 263 4.35 14.00 3.41
N LYS A 264 3.98 14.76 2.38
CA LYS A 264 4.35 16.18 2.27
C LYS A 264 3.68 17.03 3.35
N ALA A 265 2.41 16.79 3.65
CA ALA A 265 1.69 17.46 4.74
C ALA A 265 2.31 17.12 6.11
N SER A 266 2.64 15.85 6.38
CA SER A 266 3.32 15.44 7.61
C SER A 266 4.68 16.12 7.77
N GLN A 267 5.49 16.14 6.71
CA GLN A 267 6.77 16.84 6.71
C GLN A 267 6.57 18.34 7.01
N LEU A 268 5.60 18.98 6.36
CA LEU A 268 5.30 20.39 6.56
C LEU A 268 4.87 20.69 8.01
N ILE A 269 4.07 19.81 8.63
CA ILE A 269 3.68 19.93 10.05
C ILE A 269 4.89 19.79 10.96
N GLU A 270 5.76 18.80 10.73
CA GLU A 270 6.95 18.57 11.54
C GLU A 270 7.91 19.77 11.51
N GLU A 271 8.14 20.34 10.32
CA GLU A 271 8.96 21.53 10.16
C GLU A 271 8.32 22.78 10.81
N SER A 272 7.01 22.78 11.01
CA SER A 272 6.26 23.87 11.65
C SER A 272 6.04 23.67 13.17
N ARG A 273 6.31 22.48 13.72
CA ARG A 273 6.19 22.18 15.17
C ARG A 273 6.93 23.15 16.11
N PRO A 274 8.14 23.66 15.79
CA PRO A 274 8.81 24.62 16.67
C PRO A 274 8.08 25.97 16.79
N PHE A 275 7.08 26.21 15.94
CA PHE A 275 6.43 27.51 15.76
C PHE A 275 4.91 27.45 15.98
N LEU A 276 4.39 26.26 16.32
CA LEU A 276 2.99 25.99 16.50
C LEU A 276 2.69 25.57 17.94
N PRO A 277 1.70 26.16 18.64
CA PRO A 277 1.19 25.54 19.85
C PRO A 277 0.66 24.16 19.46
N VAL A 278 1.09 23.14 20.22
CA VAL A 278 0.75 21.74 20.00
C VAL A 278 -0.77 21.64 19.87
N PRO A 279 -1.31 21.19 18.72
CA PRO A 279 -2.72 20.85 18.66
C PRO A 279 -2.91 19.67 19.62
N ASP A 280 -3.83 19.80 20.56
CA ASP A 280 -4.20 18.67 21.40
C ASP A 280 -4.60 17.51 20.48
N TYR A 281 -3.98 16.34 20.67
CA TYR A 281 -4.18 15.15 19.84
C TYR A 281 -5.65 14.69 19.83
N ASN A 282 -6.48 15.26 20.70
CA ASN A 282 -7.93 15.06 20.80
C ASN A 282 -8.76 15.82 19.75
N ASP A 283 -8.19 16.76 18.99
CA ASP A 283 -8.93 17.61 18.02
C ASP A 283 -8.78 17.19 16.55
N ILE A 284 -8.17 16.03 16.28
CA ILE A 284 -8.10 15.45 14.94
C ILE A 284 -9.20 14.38 14.85
N PRO A 285 -10.24 14.56 14.02
CA PRO A 285 -11.37 13.64 13.95
C PRO A 285 -10.97 12.24 13.53
#